data_AF-A0A8S8ZSS1-F1
#
_entry.id   AF-A0A8S8ZSS1-F1
#
_cell.length_a   1.000
_cell.length_b   1.000
_cell.length_c   1.000
_cell.angle_alpha   90.00
_cell.angle_beta   90.00
_cell.angle_gamma   90.00
#
_symmetry.space_group_name_H-M   'P 1'
#
loop_
_entity.id
_entity.type
_entity.pdbx_description
1 polymer ?
#
loop_
_entity_poly.entity_id
_entity_poly.type
_entity_poly.pdbx_seq_one_letter_code
_entity_poly.pdbx_strand_id
1 'polypeptide(L)'
;MLDPNQKAVVIGISGCSSSGKTTLARLLRDIFPNTFILHEDDFYKPEAEIPMKDGLTNWDCPEALNIPDMTSALEHIRATGELPVSSLARPFPSCRHNHGCSCCYSSPSSTKTTAPNQGPVTRKSKSKSKPLTVTSPPSPKQQQATFDSKEDINSIGPCPITTDFINTIKCRVADWLQPSSPGHQILKSPQKPLKICILDGFLLYSPPPLLPATLLSQMDIKLFLLVSKAKALQRREARDGYVTLEGFWKDPPGYVDKIVWPEYVRAHEWMFEDGDVEKARLRGDVRERLGVLVNSKKEGEETKMDRDFGETLEWAVESIMRELERLVLGKEEEDGQKEGEKEREDEKEKKREKEAIALNSFAMKKKWAAGQRERNARELLIKKAEEQQQQQQK
;
A
#
# COMPACT_ATOMS: atom_id res chain seq x y z
N MET A 1 -13.86 12.13 -11.43
CA MET A 1 -12.92 13.05 -12.10
C MET A 1 -11.84 13.46 -11.11
N LEU A 2 -10.57 13.42 -11.52
CA LEU A 2 -9.42 13.87 -10.74
C LEU A 2 -9.43 15.40 -10.59
N ASP A 3 -8.89 15.93 -9.49
CA ASP A 3 -8.71 17.38 -9.34
C ASP A 3 -7.76 17.93 -10.44
N PRO A 4 -8.15 18.97 -11.20
CA PRO A 4 -7.32 19.59 -12.24
C PRO A 4 -5.97 20.14 -11.73
N ASN A 5 -5.81 20.42 -10.44
CA ASN A 5 -4.56 20.91 -9.87
C ASN A 5 -3.68 19.80 -9.30
N GLN A 6 -4.21 18.58 -9.15
CA GLN A 6 -3.49 17.44 -8.61
C GLN A 6 -2.35 17.01 -9.55
N LYS A 7 -1.19 16.71 -8.95
CA LYS A 7 0.08 16.35 -9.61
C LYS A 7 0.44 14.87 -9.50
N ALA A 8 -0.18 14.14 -8.57
CA ALA A 8 -0.05 12.69 -8.50
C ALA A 8 -1.39 12.01 -8.22
N VAL A 9 -1.62 10.86 -8.85
CA VAL A 9 -2.71 9.93 -8.50
C VAL A 9 -2.22 9.04 -7.36
N VAL A 10 -3.02 8.91 -6.31
CA VAL A 10 -2.72 8.04 -5.17
C VAL A 10 -3.47 6.72 -5.34
N ILE A 11 -2.73 5.62 -5.40
CA ILE A 11 -3.25 4.27 -5.52
C ILE A 11 -3.01 3.56 -4.19
N GLY A 12 -4.07 3.34 -3.41
CA GLY A 12 -4.01 2.53 -2.20
C GLY A 12 -3.96 1.04 -2.55
N ILE A 13 -3.05 0.30 -1.92
CA ILE A 13 -3.01 -1.17 -1.97
C ILE A 13 -3.12 -1.68 -0.54
N SER A 14 -4.24 -2.32 -0.22
CA SER A 14 -4.50 -2.86 1.12
C SER A 14 -4.91 -4.32 1.13
N GLY A 15 -5.11 -4.88 2.32
CA GLY A 15 -5.32 -6.30 2.59
C GLY A 15 -4.45 -6.79 3.75
N CYS A 16 -4.72 -7.99 4.26
CA CYS A 16 -4.07 -8.51 5.47
C CYS A 16 -2.52 -8.47 5.38
N SER A 17 -1.85 -8.42 6.53
CA SER A 17 -0.40 -8.57 6.57
C SER A 17 0.05 -9.87 5.87
N SER A 18 1.19 -9.84 5.19
CA SER A 18 1.71 -10.94 4.34
C SER A 18 0.82 -11.39 3.15
N SER A 19 -0.13 -10.55 2.70
CA SER A 19 -0.93 -10.84 1.49
C SER A 19 -0.15 -10.71 0.16
N GLY A 20 0.96 -9.96 0.14
CA GLY A 20 1.78 -9.72 -1.07
C GLY A 20 1.74 -8.28 -1.59
N LYS A 21 1.23 -7.32 -0.81
CA LYS A 21 1.13 -5.89 -1.17
C LYS A 21 2.48 -5.27 -1.58
N THR A 22 3.51 -5.40 -0.74
CA THR A 22 4.85 -4.87 -1.04
C THR A 22 5.44 -5.41 -2.33
N THR A 23 5.26 -6.70 -2.62
CA THR A 23 5.66 -7.29 -3.89
C THR A 23 4.91 -6.67 -5.06
N LEU A 24 3.58 -6.53 -4.94
CA LEU A 24 2.73 -5.93 -5.97
C LEU A 24 3.09 -4.45 -6.18
N ALA A 25 3.25 -3.67 -5.12
CA ALA A 25 3.62 -2.26 -5.16
C ALA A 25 4.96 -2.04 -5.89
N ARG A 26 5.99 -2.84 -5.58
CA ARG A 26 7.29 -2.78 -6.27
C ARG A 26 7.20 -3.12 -7.75
N LEU A 27 6.44 -4.16 -8.10
CA LEU A 27 6.24 -4.50 -9.51
C LEU A 27 5.49 -3.41 -10.28
N LEU A 28 4.42 -2.87 -9.70
CA LEU A 28 3.66 -1.78 -10.30
C LEU A 28 4.51 -0.52 -10.50
N ARG A 29 5.35 -0.17 -9.52
CA ARG A 29 6.35 0.91 -9.66
C ARG A 29 7.29 0.69 -10.83
N ASP A 30 7.75 -0.55 -11.03
CA ASP A 30 8.68 -0.89 -12.11
C ASP A 30 8.00 -1.04 -13.48
N ILE A 31 6.67 -1.20 -13.50
CA ILE A 31 5.84 -1.34 -14.71
C ILE A 31 5.36 0.02 -15.22
N PHE A 32 4.86 0.90 -14.34
CA PHE A 32 4.33 2.20 -14.71
C PHE A 32 5.39 3.31 -14.64
N PRO A 33 5.46 4.22 -15.62
CA PRO A 33 6.40 5.34 -15.58
C PRO A 33 6.02 6.34 -14.48
N ASN A 34 6.99 7.12 -14.00
CA ASN A 34 6.76 8.21 -13.03
C ASN A 34 6.06 7.74 -11.74
N THR A 35 6.37 6.52 -11.29
CA THR A 35 5.75 5.89 -10.13
C THR A 35 6.72 5.80 -8.96
N PHE A 36 6.24 6.06 -7.75
CA PHE A 36 6.97 5.87 -6.50
C PHE A 36 6.06 5.26 -5.43
N ILE A 37 6.65 4.79 -4.32
CA ILE A 37 5.91 4.09 -3.26
C ILE A 37 6.08 4.84 -1.95
N LEU A 38 4.97 5.09 -1.28
CA LEU A 38 4.90 5.51 0.12
C LEU A 38 4.39 4.32 0.94
N HIS A 39 5.13 3.91 1.97
CA HIS A 39 4.73 2.80 2.83
C HIS A 39 4.03 3.31 4.08
N GLU A 40 2.94 2.67 4.49
CA GLU A 40 2.23 2.94 5.76
C GLU A 40 3.17 2.77 6.96
N ASP A 41 4.08 1.80 6.88
CA ASP A 41 5.08 1.50 7.91
C ASP A 41 6.04 2.68 8.19
N ASP A 42 6.20 3.63 7.26
CA ASP A 42 7.01 4.83 7.49
C ASP A 42 6.36 5.82 8.49
N PHE A 43 5.10 5.57 8.86
CA PHE A 43 4.32 6.38 9.80
C PHE A 43 4.10 5.70 11.16
N TYR A 44 4.78 4.59 11.46
CA TYR A 44 4.75 4.05 12.82
C TYR A 44 5.27 5.07 13.83
N LYS A 45 4.59 5.13 14.98
CA LYS A 45 5.08 5.85 16.16
C LYS A 45 6.31 5.14 16.74
N PRO A 46 7.12 5.84 17.56
CA PRO A 46 8.16 5.20 18.36
C PRO A 46 7.58 4.04 19.18
N GLU A 47 8.38 3.00 19.44
CA GLU A 47 7.91 1.76 20.06
C GLU A 47 7.27 2.01 21.42
N ALA A 48 7.84 2.94 22.19
CA ALA A 48 7.32 3.37 23.50
C ALA A 48 5.92 4.01 23.46
N GLU A 49 5.46 4.48 22.30
CA GLU A 49 4.14 5.08 22.09
C GLU A 49 3.11 4.10 21.48
N ILE A 50 3.53 2.89 21.12
CA ILE A 50 2.66 1.88 20.53
C ILE A 50 1.82 1.22 21.63
N PRO A 51 0.50 1.09 21.44
CA PRO A 51 -0.37 0.53 22.47
C PRO A 51 -0.05 -0.95 22.74
N MET A 52 -0.33 -1.38 23.96
CA MET A 52 -0.21 -2.78 24.37
C MET A 52 -1.58 -3.46 24.33
N LYS A 53 -1.62 -4.74 23.93
CA LYS A 53 -2.79 -5.61 23.98
C LYS A 53 -2.35 -7.01 24.42
N ASP A 54 -3.02 -7.59 25.41
CA ASP A 54 -2.69 -8.89 25.99
C ASP A 54 -1.21 -9.06 26.40
N GLY A 55 -0.61 -7.98 26.91
CA GLY A 55 0.80 -7.94 27.30
C GLY A 55 1.80 -7.88 26.13
N LEU A 56 1.33 -7.67 24.90
CA LEU A 56 2.14 -7.58 23.69
C LEU A 56 2.01 -6.18 23.04
N THR A 57 3.08 -5.67 22.46
CA THR A 57 3.09 -4.43 21.67
C THR A 57 2.25 -4.60 20.41
N ASN A 58 1.20 -3.80 20.23
CA ASN A 58 0.25 -3.95 19.14
C ASN A 58 0.62 -3.08 17.93
N TRP A 59 1.51 -3.59 17.08
CA TRP A 59 1.88 -2.92 15.82
C TRP A 59 0.74 -2.92 14.81
N ASP A 60 -0.15 -3.91 14.84
CA ASP A 60 -1.14 -4.14 13.79
C ASP A 60 -2.43 -3.30 13.95
N CYS A 61 -2.37 -2.17 14.67
CA CYS A 61 -3.52 -1.29 14.93
C CYS A 61 -3.33 0.14 14.42
N PRO A 62 -4.37 0.85 13.93
CA PRO A 62 -4.24 2.23 13.45
C PRO A 62 -3.73 3.21 14.51
N GLU A 63 -3.95 2.90 15.78
CA GLU A 63 -3.45 3.66 16.92
C GLU A 63 -1.91 3.66 17.03
N ALA A 64 -1.23 2.68 16.41
CA ALA A 64 0.24 2.63 16.29
C ALA A 64 0.81 3.60 15.24
N LEU A 65 -0.04 4.18 14.38
CA LEU A 65 0.36 5.05 13.28
C LEU A 65 0.18 6.53 13.61
N ASN A 66 1.06 7.37 13.07
CA ASN A 66 0.94 8.81 13.05
C ASN A 66 0.07 9.25 11.85
N ILE A 67 -1.24 9.15 12.04
CA ILE A 67 -2.24 9.47 11.02
C ILE A 67 -2.20 10.94 10.54
N PRO A 68 -2.00 11.95 11.41
CA PRO A 68 -1.81 13.32 10.97
C PRO A 68 -0.66 13.48 9.97
N ASP A 69 0.50 12.88 10.26
CA ASP A 69 1.67 12.96 9.37
C ASP A 69 1.43 12.22 8.04
N MET A 70 0.77 11.06 8.08
CA MET A 70 0.38 10.34 6.87
C MET A 70 -0.58 11.17 6.01
N THR A 71 -1.56 11.83 6.63
CA THR A 71 -2.52 12.71 5.94
C THR A 71 -1.79 13.89 5.29
N SER A 72 -0.90 14.56 6.02
CA SER A 72 -0.11 15.67 5.50
C SER A 72 0.81 15.25 4.35
N ALA A 73 1.41 14.05 4.45
CA ALA A 73 2.24 13.51 3.39
C ALA A 73 1.44 13.28 2.09
N LEU A 74 0.23 12.73 2.18
CA LEU A 74 -0.64 12.53 1.03
C LEU A 74 -1.13 13.85 0.42
N GLU A 75 -1.44 14.87 1.25
CA GLU A 75 -1.76 16.21 0.76
C GLU A 75 -0.61 16.81 -0.04
N HIS A 76 0.61 16.73 0.50
CA HIS A 76 1.81 17.19 -0.17
C HIS A 76 2.01 16.45 -1.51
N ILE A 77 1.94 15.11 -1.50
CA ILE A 77 2.10 14.28 -2.70
C ILE A 77 1.07 14.64 -3.77
N ARG A 78 -0.20 14.81 -3.39
CA ARG A 78 -1.25 15.20 -4.36
C ARG A 78 -0.98 16.58 -4.95
N ALA A 79 -0.44 17.52 -4.16
CA ALA A 79 -0.15 18.88 -4.60
C ALA A 79 1.14 19.03 -5.43
N THR A 80 2.21 18.28 -5.11
CA THR A 80 3.55 18.44 -5.71
C THR A 80 3.93 17.31 -6.64
N GLY A 81 3.32 16.14 -6.46
CA GLY A 81 3.74 14.89 -7.09
C GLY A 81 5.05 14.36 -6.51
N GLU A 82 5.49 14.84 -5.37
CA GLU A 82 6.76 14.48 -4.76
C GLU A 82 6.55 13.97 -3.34
N LEU A 83 7.45 13.12 -2.87
CA LEU A 83 7.49 12.76 -1.46
C LEU A 83 7.87 14.03 -0.66
N PRO A 84 7.25 14.27 0.53
CA PRO A 84 7.61 15.43 1.33
C PRO A 84 9.11 15.41 1.66
N VAL A 85 9.80 16.53 1.55
CA VAL A 85 11.16 16.63 2.09
C VAL A 85 11.08 16.97 3.58
N SER A 86 11.85 16.26 4.42
CA SER A 86 11.93 16.57 5.85
C SER A 86 12.58 17.95 6.02
N SER A 87 11.79 18.98 6.32
CA SER A 87 12.29 20.27 6.78
C SER A 87 12.25 20.31 8.31
N LEU A 88 13.28 19.72 8.93
CA LEU A 88 13.78 19.92 10.31
C LEU A 88 12.78 20.37 11.41
N ALA A 89 12.35 19.42 12.26
CA ALA A 89 12.09 19.62 13.70
C ALA A 89 11.80 18.30 14.46
N ARG A 90 11.43 17.22 13.77
CA ARG A 90 11.30 15.87 14.32
C ARG A 90 11.94 14.89 13.34
N PRO A 91 12.77 13.93 13.77
CA PRO A 91 13.34 12.96 12.86
C PRO A 91 12.18 12.18 12.23
N PHE A 92 12.04 12.29 10.91
CA PHE A 92 11.25 11.32 10.17
C PHE A 92 11.89 9.94 10.40
N PRO A 93 11.10 8.88 10.63
CA PRO A 93 11.65 7.57 10.95
C PRO A 93 12.40 6.89 9.78
N SER A 94 12.22 7.43 8.57
CA SER A 94 12.96 7.19 7.33
C SER A 94 13.83 8.41 6.97
N CYS A 95 15.12 8.18 6.68
CA CYS A 95 16.04 9.26 6.31
C CYS A 95 15.69 9.82 4.93
N ARG A 96 15.53 11.14 4.84
CA ARG A 96 15.25 11.85 3.58
C ARG A 96 16.48 12.69 3.24
N HIS A 97 17.07 12.47 2.06
CA HIS A 97 18.24 13.23 1.63
C HIS A 97 17.81 14.50 0.89
N ASN A 98 18.41 15.65 1.24
CA ASN A 98 18.18 16.91 0.55
C ASN A 98 19.11 16.99 -0.68
N HIS A 99 18.56 17.22 -1.88
CA HIS A 99 19.41 17.57 -3.02
C HIS A 99 19.69 19.07 -2.97
N GLY A 100 20.93 19.40 -2.62
CA GLY A 100 21.46 20.76 -2.63
C GLY A 100 21.17 21.45 -3.96
N CYS A 101 20.34 22.49 -3.89
CA CYS A 101 20.43 23.60 -4.82
C CYS A 101 21.76 24.31 -4.52
N SER A 102 22.74 24.16 -5.40
CA SER A 102 23.77 25.18 -5.59
C SER A 102 24.22 25.17 -7.04
N CYS A 103 23.63 26.09 -7.79
CA CYS A 103 24.28 26.66 -8.95
C CYS A 103 25.59 27.33 -8.49
N CYS A 104 26.74 26.78 -8.87
CA CYS A 104 27.94 27.58 -9.07
C CYS A 104 28.91 26.85 -10.00
N TYR A 105 28.97 27.37 -11.22
CA TYR A 105 30.12 27.25 -12.11
C TYR A 105 31.40 27.61 -11.33
N SER A 106 32.41 26.76 -11.41
CA SER A 106 33.82 27.16 -11.28
C SER A 106 34.66 26.17 -12.08
N SER A 107 35.26 26.68 -13.16
CA SER A 107 36.20 25.99 -14.04
C SER A 107 37.46 25.52 -13.29
N PRO A 108 38.18 24.52 -13.83
CA PRO A 108 39.30 23.90 -13.15
C PRO A 108 40.58 24.74 -13.25
N SER A 109 41.19 25.06 -12.11
CA SER A 109 42.57 25.53 -12.05
C SER A 109 43.52 24.36 -11.76
N SER A 110 44.46 24.18 -12.68
CA SER A 110 45.63 23.33 -12.62
C SER A 110 46.39 23.36 -11.29
N THR A 111 46.93 22.20 -10.86
CA THR A 111 48.36 22.08 -10.51
C THR A 111 48.82 20.62 -10.52
N LYS A 112 49.94 20.40 -11.19
CA LYS A 112 50.72 19.16 -11.32
C LYS A 112 51.44 18.80 -10.02
N THR A 113 51.60 17.50 -9.71
CA THR A 113 52.88 16.88 -9.27
C THR A 113 52.74 15.34 -9.22
N THR A 114 53.27 14.63 -10.21
CA THR A 114 54.48 13.78 -10.17
C THR A 114 54.32 12.40 -9.51
N ALA A 115 54.34 11.36 -10.36
CA ALA A 115 54.76 9.99 -10.01
C ALA A 115 56.30 9.90 -9.90
N PRO A 116 56.84 8.78 -9.40
CA PRO A 116 57.71 8.03 -10.28
C PRO A 116 57.45 6.52 -10.34
N ASN A 117 57.66 6.07 -11.56
CA ASN A 117 57.70 4.76 -12.19
C ASN A 117 58.72 3.77 -11.58
N GLN A 118 58.38 2.48 -11.47
CA GLN A 118 59.34 1.37 -11.68
C GLN A 118 58.63 0.16 -12.31
N GLY A 119 59.32 -0.43 -13.29
CA GLY A 119 58.81 -1.35 -14.30
C GLY A 119 58.83 -2.86 -13.96
N PRO A 120 58.85 -3.72 -14.99
CA PRO A 120 58.08 -4.98 -14.99
C PRO A 120 58.92 -6.22 -14.69
N VAL A 121 58.30 -7.24 -14.07
CA VAL A 121 58.87 -8.59 -14.00
C VAL A 121 57.80 -9.62 -14.32
N THR A 122 58.08 -10.43 -15.34
CA THR A 122 57.34 -11.61 -15.77
C THR A 122 57.76 -12.83 -14.94
N ARG A 123 56.79 -13.66 -14.49
CA ARG A 123 56.99 -15.12 -14.43
C ARG A 123 55.68 -15.88 -14.29
N LYS A 124 55.55 -16.90 -15.15
CA LYS A 124 54.50 -17.90 -15.21
C LYS A 124 54.53 -18.81 -13.97
N SER A 125 53.36 -19.17 -13.44
CA SER A 125 53.13 -20.51 -12.88
C SER A 125 51.66 -20.90 -13.04
N LYS A 126 51.46 -22.16 -13.44
CA LYS A 126 50.17 -22.81 -13.69
C LYS A 126 49.64 -23.36 -12.36
N SER A 127 48.35 -23.18 -12.07
CA SER A 127 47.59 -24.14 -11.26
C SER A 127 46.16 -24.24 -11.79
N LYS A 128 45.76 -25.47 -12.13
CA LYS A 128 44.41 -25.84 -12.57
C LYS A 128 43.43 -25.74 -11.39
N SER A 129 42.33 -25.01 -11.56
CA SER A 129 41.13 -25.17 -10.74
C SER A 129 39.87 -24.90 -11.59
N LYS A 130 38.84 -25.70 -11.31
CA LYS A 130 37.60 -25.97 -12.05
C LYS A 130 36.78 -24.70 -12.39
N PRO A 131 35.91 -24.74 -13.43
CA PRO A 131 35.11 -23.59 -13.81
C PRO A 131 34.05 -23.32 -12.74
N LEU A 132 34.25 -22.23 -12.00
CA LEU A 132 33.17 -21.58 -11.26
C LEU A 132 32.30 -20.87 -12.29
N THR A 133 31.05 -21.30 -12.37
CA THR A 133 29.97 -20.61 -13.05
C THR A 133 29.91 -19.17 -12.54
N VAL A 134 30.21 -18.23 -13.44
CA VAL A 134 29.98 -16.80 -13.25
C VAL A 134 28.48 -16.62 -13.12
N THR A 135 27.99 -16.58 -11.89
CA THR A 135 26.69 -15.97 -11.60
C THR A 135 26.89 -14.47 -11.78
N SER A 136 26.18 -13.91 -12.76
CA SER A 136 26.05 -12.48 -12.93
C SER A 136 25.62 -11.85 -11.60
N PRO A 137 26.17 -10.70 -11.21
CA PRO A 137 25.71 -10.01 -10.02
C PRO A 137 24.23 -9.67 -10.18
N PRO A 138 23.42 -9.75 -9.10
CA PRO A 138 22.03 -9.34 -9.16
C PRO A 138 21.97 -7.87 -9.59
N SER A 139 21.08 -7.58 -10.55
CA SER A 139 20.80 -6.22 -11.00
C SER A 139 20.58 -5.31 -9.79
N PRO A 140 21.17 -4.10 -9.77
CA PRO A 140 21.05 -3.21 -8.62
C PRO A 140 19.57 -2.94 -8.32
N LYS A 141 19.17 -3.18 -7.07
CA LYS A 141 17.85 -2.81 -6.55
C LYS A 141 17.66 -1.33 -6.87
N GLN A 142 16.70 -0.98 -7.73
CA GLN A 142 16.33 0.41 -7.96
C GLN A 142 15.71 0.95 -6.67
N GLN A 143 16.56 1.56 -5.83
CA GLN A 143 16.15 2.36 -4.69
C GLN A 143 15.49 3.65 -5.21
N GLN A 144 14.43 4.10 -4.54
CA GLN A 144 13.81 5.39 -4.85
C GLN A 144 14.84 6.47 -4.55
N ALA A 145 15.22 7.27 -5.55
CA ALA A 145 16.42 8.12 -5.49
C ALA A 145 16.43 9.20 -4.38
N THR A 146 15.34 9.35 -3.62
CA THR A 146 15.11 10.46 -2.69
C THR A 146 14.50 10.06 -1.34
N PHE A 147 14.29 8.76 -1.06
CA PHE A 147 13.61 8.32 0.16
C PHE A 147 14.03 6.92 0.64
N ASP A 148 14.54 6.83 1.87
CA ASP A 148 14.96 5.57 2.49
C ASP A 148 13.86 4.99 3.37
N SER A 149 12.90 4.26 2.78
CA SER A 149 11.88 3.55 3.55
C SER A 149 12.47 2.35 4.30
N LYS A 150 12.00 2.12 5.53
CA LYS A 150 12.38 0.91 6.29
C LYS A 150 11.78 -0.36 5.70
N GLU A 151 10.59 -0.28 5.10
CA GLU A 151 9.98 -1.41 4.38
C GLU A 151 10.81 -1.81 3.15
N ASP A 152 11.59 -0.87 2.59
CA ASP A 152 12.55 -1.17 1.52
C ASP A 152 13.77 -2.00 1.95
N ILE A 153 14.01 -2.08 3.27
CA ILE A 153 15.06 -2.90 3.88
C ILE A 153 14.56 -4.34 4.14
N ASN A 154 13.26 -4.54 4.31
CA ASN A 154 12.68 -5.84 4.59
C ASN A 154 12.84 -6.84 3.43
N SER A 155 13.18 -8.08 3.77
CA SER A 155 13.28 -9.20 2.83
C SER A 155 11.88 -9.62 2.36
N ILE A 156 11.59 -9.54 1.06
CA ILE A 156 10.27 -9.95 0.51
C ILE A 156 10.26 -11.35 -0.12
N GLY A 157 11.28 -12.17 0.14
CA GLY A 157 11.41 -13.49 -0.48
C GLY A 157 11.54 -13.43 -2.02
N PRO A 158 11.57 -14.59 -2.70
CA PRO A 158 11.62 -14.64 -4.15
C PRO A 158 10.30 -14.16 -4.77
N CYS A 159 10.38 -13.44 -5.89
CA CYS A 159 9.20 -13.07 -6.68
C CYS A 159 8.50 -14.35 -7.17
N PRO A 160 7.18 -14.51 -6.95
CA PRO A 160 6.46 -15.75 -7.29
C PRO A 160 6.15 -15.88 -8.79
N ILE A 161 6.48 -14.89 -9.61
CA ILE A 161 6.22 -14.85 -11.05
C ILE A 161 7.52 -14.71 -11.84
N THR A 162 7.54 -15.23 -13.07
CA THR A 162 8.72 -15.24 -13.93
C THR A 162 9.01 -13.86 -14.51
N THR A 163 10.28 -13.61 -14.82
CA THR A 163 10.71 -12.38 -15.52
C THR A 163 10.02 -12.23 -16.87
N ASP A 164 9.79 -13.33 -17.59
CA ASP A 164 9.10 -13.30 -18.89
C ASP A 164 7.66 -12.81 -18.76
N PHE A 165 6.92 -13.28 -17.75
CA PHE A 165 5.57 -12.80 -17.49
C PHE A 165 5.56 -11.31 -17.11
N ILE A 166 6.51 -10.88 -16.26
CA ILE A 166 6.68 -9.45 -15.93
C ILE A 166 6.95 -8.62 -17.19
N ASN A 167 7.79 -9.11 -18.10
CA ASN A 167 8.09 -8.44 -19.36
C ASN A 167 6.85 -8.35 -20.27
N THR A 168 6.02 -9.40 -20.33
CA THR A 168 4.73 -9.36 -21.05
C THR A 168 3.83 -8.24 -20.53
N ILE A 169 3.70 -8.10 -19.20
CA ILE A 169 2.92 -7.03 -18.59
C ILE A 169 3.53 -5.65 -18.86
N LYS A 170 4.87 -5.51 -18.80
CA LYS A 170 5.57 -4.27 -19.17
C LYS A 170 5.32 -3.87 -20.63
N CYS A 171 5.35 -4.82 -21.56
CA CYS A 171 5.03 -4.56 -22.96
C CYS A 171 3.60 -4.02 -23.11
N ARG A 172 2.62 -4.62 -22.42
CA ARG A 172 1.22 -4.15 -22.45
C ARG A 172 1.10 -2.69 -21.99
N VAL A 173 1.77 -2.32 -20.91
CA VAL A 173 1.78 -0.92 -20.44
C VAL A 173 2.53 -0.01 -21.42
N ALA A 174 3.62 -0.48 -22.04
CA ALA A 174 4.34 0.28 -23.06
C ALA A 174 3.47 0.54 -24.31
N ASP A 175 2.63 -0.41 -24.73
CA ASP A 175 1.67 -0.24 -25.81
C ASP A 175 0.57 0.78 -25.46
N TRP A 176 0.09 0.74 -24.21
CA TRP A 176 -0.86 1.73 -23.69
C TRP A 176 -0.27 3.15 -23.55
N LEU A 177 1.06 3.28 -23.52
CA LEU A 177 1.79 4.56 -23.47
C LEU A 177 2.18 5.11 -24.86
N GLN A 178 1.86 4.40 -25.94
CA GLN A 178 2.11 4.89 -27.30
C GLN A 178 1.33 6.18 -27.59
N PRO A 179 1.82 7.09 -28.45
CA PRO A 179 1.23 8.42 -28.66
C PRO A 179 -0.28 8.48 -28.96
N SER A 180 -0.84 7.45 -29.60
CA SER A 180 -2.26 7.34 -29.93
C SER A 180 -3.12 6.75 -28.80
N SER A 181 -2.50 6.24 -27.74
CA SER A 181 -3.16 5.51 -26.66
C SER A 181 -3.50 6.43 -25.48
N PRO A 182 -4.54 6.10 -24.69
CA PRO A 182 -4.98 6.91 -23.55
C PRO A 182 -3.87 7.17 -22.51
N GLY A 183 -3.04 6.17 -22.22
CA GLY A 183 -1.96 6.29 -21.25
C GLY A 183 -0.93 7.36 -21.59
N HIS A 184 -0.70 7.62 -22.87
CA HIS A 184 0.19 8.71 -23.30
C HIS A 184 -0.35 10.08 -22.89
N GLN A 185 -1.64 10.31 -23.11
CA GLN A 185 -2.28 11.58 -22.74
C GLN A 185 -2.28 11.77 -21.22
N ILE A 186 -2.35 10.69 -20.45
CA ILE A 186 -2.42 10.71 -18.98
C ILE A 186 -1.04 10.89 -18.34
N LEU A 187 -0.06 10.03 -18.68
CA LEU A 187 1.23 9.94 -17.98
C LEU A 187 2.42 10.54 -18.74
N LYS A 188 2.25 10.87 -20.03
CA LYS A 188 3.29 11.48 -20.87
C LYS A 188 2.94 12.88 -21.36
N SER A 189 1.83 13.48 -20.90
CA SER A 189 1.50 14.87 -21.22
C SER A 189 2.62 15.82 -20.77
N PRO A 190 3.28 16.54 -21.69
CA PRO A 190 4.33 17.49 -21.33
C PRO A 190 3.77 18.74 -20.64
N GLN A 191 2.49 19.07 -20.84
CA GLN A 191 1.86 20.23 -20.22
C GLN A 191 1.50 19.98 -18.75
N LYS A 192 1.12 18.75 -18.40
CA LYS A 192 0.73 18.38 -17.04
C LYS A 192 1.26 16.97 -16.71
N PRO A 193 2.53 16.84 -16.32
CA PRO A 193 3.09 15.55 -15.95
C PRO A 193 2.41 15.04 -14.68
N LEU A 194 1.65 13.96 -14.82
CA LEU A 194 1.00 13.27 -13.72
C LEU A 194 1.91 12.14 -13.23
N LYS A 195 2.14 12.08 -11.92
CA LYS A 195 2.89 11.00 -11.26
C LYS A 195 1.94 9.99 -10.62
N ILE A 196 2.45 8.80 -10.29
CA ILE A 196 1.71 7.79 -9.54
C ILE A 196 2.39 7.60 -8.18
N CYS A 197 1.62 7.74 -7.11
CA CYS A 197 2.03 7.34 -5.77
C CYS A 197 1.28 6.06 -5.39
N ILE A 198 2.02 4.97 -5.20
CA ILE A 198 1.45 3.76 -4.60
C ILE A 198 1.55 3.90 -3.08
N LEU A 199 0.42 3.88 -2.40
CA LEU A 199 0.35 3.81 -0.94
C LEU A 199 0.18 2.35 -0.54
N ASP A 200 1.23 1.76 0.03
CA ASP A 200 1.27 0.36 0.46
C ASP A 200 1.04 0.26 1.97
N GLY A 201 -0.03 -0.41 2.40
CA GLY A 201 -0.37 -0.52 3.82
C GLY A 201 -1.50 -1.50 4.09
N PHE A 202 -1.45 -2.21 5.22
CA PHE A 202 -2.45 -3.19 5.58
C PHE A 202 -3.62 -2.63 6.40
N LEU A 203 -3.54 -1.37 6.87
CA LEU A 203 -4.61 -0.72 7.64
C LEU A 203 -5.34 0.40 6.87
N LEU A 204 -4.91 0.71 5.65
CA LEU A 204 -5.39 1.83 4.83
C LEU A 204 -6.91 1.96 4.71
N TYR A 205 -7.66 0.85 4.77
CA TYR A 205 -9.12 0.84 4.65
C TYR A 205 -9.84 0.62 5.99
N SER A 206 -9.22 0.98 7.10
CA SER A 206 -9.91 1.00 8.40
C SER A 206 -11.02 2.05 8.41
N PRO A 207 -12.19 1.79 9.04
CA PRO A 207 -13.31 2.72 9.05
C PRO A 207 -13.11 3.81 10.12
N PRO A 208 -13.78 4.96 10.02
CA PRO A 208 -13.85 5.91 11.14
C PRO A 208 -14.47 5.25 12.39
N PRO A 209 -13.96 5.55 13.60
CA PRO A 209 -12.95 6.55 13.93
C PRO A 209 -11.49 6.08 13.81
N LEU A 210 -11.21 4.85 13.35
CA LEU A 210 -9.84 4.31 13.31
C LEU A 210 -8.95 5.07 12.34
N LEU A 211 -9.45 5.33 11.13
CA LEU A 211 -8.86 6.26 10.18
C LEU A 211 -9.87 7.37 9.84
N PRO A 212 -9.42 8.61 9.65
CA PRO A 212 -10.30 9.70 9.25
C PRO A 212 -10.74 9.49 7.80
N ALA A 213 -12.00 9.82 7.52
CA ALA A 213 -12.56 9.72 6.16
C ALA A 213 -11.77 10.56 5.14
N THR A 214 -11.07 11.61 5.59
CA THR A 214 -10.19 12.44 4.76
C THR A 214 -9.04 11.63 4.16
N LEU A 215 -8.45 10.68 4.91
CA LEU A 215 -7.37 9.84 4.40
C LEU A 215 -7.85 8.93 3.26
N LEU A 216 -8.99 8.26 3.46
CA LEU A 216 -9.62 7.45 2.41
C LEU A 216 -9.97 8.26 1.16
N SER A 217 -10.38 9.53 1.33
CA SER A 217 -10.70 10.43 0.21
C SER A 217 -9.47 10.92 -0.57
N GLN A 218 -8.27 10.80 0.01
CA GLN A 218 -7.02 11.12 -0.67
C GLN A 218 -6.53 10.00 -1.59
N MET A 219 -7.13 8.80 -1.53
CA MET A 219 -6.80 7.67 -2.40
C MET A 219 -7.77 7.64 -3.59
N ASP A 220 -7.25 7.83 -4.80
CA ASP A 220 -8.04 7.92 -6.01
C ASP A 220 -8.44 6.53 -6.54
N ILE A 221 -7.53 5.56 -6.44
CA ILE A 221 -7.74 4.15 -6.82
C ILE A 221 -7.46 3.29 -5.58
N LYS A 222 -8.35 2.35 -5.26
CA LYS A 222 -8.26 1.53 -4.04
C LYS A 222 -8.27 0.04 -4.41
N LEU A 223 -7.11 -0.59 -4.39
CA LEU A 223 -6.95 -2.02 -4.59
C LEU A 223 -6.97 -2.75 -3.25
N PHE A 224 -7.64 -3.90 -3.18
CA PHE A 224 -7.69 -4.74 -1.99
C PHE A 224 -7.35 -6.20 -2.32
N LEU A 225 -6.35 -6.76 -1.62
CA LEU A 225 -5.90 -8.13 -1.81
C LEU A 225 -6.62 -9.08 -0.86
N LEU A 226 -7.26 -10.09 -1.46
CA LEU A 226 -8.00 -11.15 -0.76
C LEU A 226 -7.12 -12.39 -0.55
N VAL A 227 -6.65 -12.57 0.68
CA VAL A 227 -5.80 -13.70 1.11
C VAL A 227 -6.37 -14.30 2.39
N SER A 228 -6.40 -15.64 2.47
CA SER A 228 -6.91 -16.36 3.65
C SER A 228 -5.99 -16.24 4.86
N LYS A 229 -6.54 -16.46 6.08
CA LYS A 229 -5.73 -16.51 7.30
C LYS A 229 -4.59 -17.51 7.17
N ALA A 230 -4.90 -18.71 6.66
CA ALA A 230 -3.94 -19.80 6.54
C ALA A 230 -2.72 -19.41 5.68
N LYS A 231 -2.97 -18.81 4.51
CA LYS A 231 -1.89 -18.39 3.59
C LYS A 231 -1.11 -17.19 4.13
N ALA A 232 -1.79 -16.23 4.76
CA ALA A 232 -1.16 -15.08 5.40
C ALA A 232 -0.26 -15.50 6.56
N LEU A 233 -0.73 -16.40 7.42
CA LEU A 233 0.01 -16.97 8.55
C LEU A 233 1.25 -17.73 8.05
N GLN A 234 1.08 -18.65 7.11
CA GLN A 234 2.20 -19.42 6.53
C GLN A 234 3.32 -18.50 6.02
N ARG A 235 2.95 -17.42 5.32
CA ARG A 235 3.91 -16.44 4.80
C ARG A 235 4.54 -15.58 5.88
N ARG A 236 3.77 -15.23 6.93
CA ARG A 236 4.25 -14.43 8.06
C ARG A 236 5.24 -15.21 8.92
N GLU A 237 4.97 -16.47 9.21
CA GLU A 237 5.86 -17.37 9.96
C GLU A 237 7.16 -17.68 9.21
N ALA A 238 7.14 -17.66 7.88
CA ALA A 238 8.32 -17.83 7.04
C ALA A 238 9.24 -16.59 6.97
N ARG A 239 8.85 -15.46 7.58
CA ARG A 239 9.70 -14.25 7.64
C ARG A 239 10.70 -14.37 8.78
N ASP A 240 11.92 -13.91 8.53
CA ASP A 240 12.97 -13.84 9.56
C ASP A 240 12.60 -12.85 10.69
N GLY A 241 11.87 -11.78 10.31
CA GLY A 241 11.40 -10.69 11.16
C GLY A 241 11.20 -9.41 10.35
N TYR A 242 11.04 -8.28 11.04
CA TYR A 242 10.74 -6.96 10.48
C TYR A 242 11.74 -5.93 11.01
N VAL A 243 12.23 -5.07 10.13
CA VAL A 243 13.04 -3.92 10.53
C VAL A 243 12.12 -2.83 11.08
N THR A 244 12.39 -2.35 12.29
CA THR A 244 11.66 -1.25 12.93
C THR A 244 12.54 -0.01 13.04
N LEU A 245 12.00 1.02 13.71
CA LEU A 245 12.73 2.25 14.02
C LEU A 245 13.87 1.99 15.01
N GLU A 246 13.60 1.14 15.99
CA GLU A 246 14.48 0.91 17.15
C GLU A 246 15.28 -0.40 17.03
N GLY A 247 15.03 -1.21 15.99
CA GLY A 247 15.85 -2.39 15.72
C GLY A 247 15.18 -3.41 14.82
N PHE A 248 15.11 -4.65 15.30
CA PHE A 248 14.57 -5.80 14.58
C PHE A 248 13.48 -6.45 15.43
N TRP A 249 12.28 -6.54 14.88
CA TRP A 249 11.13 -7.16 15.50
C TRP A 249 10.92 -8.57 14.97
N LYS A 250 10.65 -9.51 15.87
CA LYS A 250 10.18 -10.85 15.52
C LYS A 250 8.94 -11.14 16.34
N ASP A 251 7.90 -11.62 15.66
CA ASP A 251 6.63 -11.95 16.30
C ASP A 251 6.86 -12.91 17.49
N PRO A 252 6.43 -12.54 18.71
CA PRO A 252 6.49 -13.44 19.84
C PRO A 252 5.49 -14.60 19.69
N PRO A 253 5.66 -15.71 20.42
CA PRO A 253 4.73 -16.84 20.36
C PRO A 253 3.27 -16.43 20.58
N GLY A 254 2.40 -16.83 19.65
CA GLY A 254 0.96 -16.51 19.69
C GLY A 254 0.58 -15.09 19.26
N TYR A 255 1.55 -14.27 18.80
CA TYR A 255 1.27 -12.89 18.36
C TYR A 255 0.24 -12.82 17.24
N VAL A 256 0.25 -13.76 16.29
CA VAL A 256 -0.70 -13.73 15.16
C VAL A 256 -2.14 -13.93 15.62
N ASP A 257 -2.39 -14.85 16.55
CA ASP A 257 -3.73 -15.14 17.04
C ASP A 257 -4.23 -14.11 18.06
N LYS A 258 -3.33 -13.50 18.84
CA LYS A 258 -3.68 -12.50 19.85
C LYS A 258 -3.81 -11.08 19.26
N ILE A 259 -2.98 -10.76 18.27
CA ILE A 259 -2.83 -9.40 17.74
C ILE A 259 -3.20 -9.34 16.26
N VAL A 260 -2.37 -9.94 15.38
CA VAL A 260 -2.42 -9.69 13.93
C VAL A 260 -3.80 -9.99 13.32
N TRP A 261 -4.33 -11.19 13.55
CA TRP A 261 -5.60 -11.59 12.93
C TRP A 261 -6.80 -10.87 13.54
N PRO A 262 -6.94 -10.77 14.89
CA PRO A 262 -7.99 -9.96 15.49
C PRO A 262 -7.99 -8.50 15.05
N GLU A 263 -6.81 -7.87 14.90
CA GLU A 263 -6.72 -6.49 14.40
C GLU A 263 -7.08 -6.37 12.92
N TYR A 264 -6.67 -7.31 12.08
CA TYR A 264 -7.10 -7.35 10.68
C TYR A 264 -8.63 -7.44 10.57
N VAL A 265 -9.26 -8.33 11.35
CA VAL A 265 -10.71 -8.44 11.43
C VAL A 265 -11.32 -7.12 11.92
N ARG A 266 -10.80 -6.53 13.01
CA ARG A 266 -11.30 -5.24 13.52
C ARG A 266 -11.25 -4.13 12.47
N ALA A 267 -10.18 -4.07 11.69
CA ALA A 267 -9.98 -3.05 10.66
C ALA A 267 -10.84 -3.27 9.41
N HIS A 268 -11.23 -4.52 9.09
CA HIS A 268 -11.82 -4.84 7.78
C HIS A 268 -13.17 -5.54 7.83
N GLU A 269 -13.65 -6.08 8.96
CA GLU A 269 -14.93 -6.82 9.04
C GLU A 269 -16.09 -6.06 8.41
N TRP A 270 -16.11 -4.73 8.58
CA TRP A 270 -17.14 -3.85 8.05
C TRP A 270 -17.23 -3.85 6.51
N MET A 271 -16.16 -4.25 5.81
CA MET A 271 -16.08 -4.33 4.35
C MET A 271 -16.76 -5.60 3.80
N PHE A 272 -16.94 -6.63 4.63
CA PHE A 272 -17.37 -7.96 4.21
C PHE A 272 -18.81 -8.27 4.59
N GLU A 273 -19.47 -9.10 3.79
CA GLU A 273 -20.79 -9.65 4.12
C GLU A 273 -20.70 -10.44 5.44
N ASP A 274 -21.66 -10.20 6.34
CA ASP A 274 -21.72 -10.80 7.68
C ASP A 274 -20.46 -10.58 8.56
N GLY A 275 -19.57 -9.67 8.18
CA GLY A 275 -18.29 -9.48 8.86
C GLY A 275 -17.23 -10.55 8.56
N ASP A 276 -17.48 -11.44 7.60
CA ASP A 276 -16.64 -12.61 7.35
C ASP A 276 -15.51 -12.31 6.35
N VAL A 277 -14.35 -11.94 6.89
CA VAL A 277 -13.15 -11.60 6.11
C VAL A 277 -12.55 -12.79 5.33
N GLU A 278 -12.98 -14.03 5.59
CA GLU A 278 -12.45 -15.23 4.92
C GLU A 278 -13.34 -15.73 3.77
N LYS A 279 -14.53 -15.14 3.57
CA LYS A 279 -15.45 -15.54 2.48
C LYS A 279 -15.26 -14.80 1.16
N ALA A 280 -14.29 -13.89 1.05
CA ALA A 280 -14.02 -13.11 -0.16
C ALA A 280 -15.21 -12.25 -0.68
N ARG A 281 -16.25 -12.03 0.13
CA ARG A 281 -17.47 -11.32 -0.26
C ARG A 281 -17.47 -9.91 0.32
N LEU A 282 -17.04 -8.94 -0.49
CA LEU A 282 -17.19 -7.53 -0.12
C LEU A 282 -18.64 -7.11 -0.29
N ARG A 283 -19.13 -6.30 0.65
CA ARG A 283 -20.46 -5.72 0.56
C ARG A 283 -20.59 -4.81 -0.66
N GLY A 284 -21.74 -4.86 -1.34
CA GLY A 284 -22.02 -4.00 -2.50
C GLY A 284 -21.82 -2.52 -2.19
N ASP A 285 -22.29 -2.05 -1.04
CA ASP A 285 -22.16 -0.63 -0.65
C ASP A 285 -20.70 -0.19 -0.43
N VAL A 286 -19.81 -1.09 -0.04
CA VAL A 286 -18.37 -0.81 0.10
C VAL A 286 -17.73 -0.67 -1.28
N ARG A 287 -18.07 -1.57 -2.21
CA ARG A 287 -17.58 -1.53 -3.60
C ARG A 287 -18.05 -0.27 -4.31
N GLU A 288 -19.33 0.05 -4.22
CA GLU A 288 -19.95 1.18 -4.91
C GLU A 288 -19.55 2.52 -4.30
N ARG A 289 -19.63 2.67 -2.97
CA ARG A 289 -19.43 3.98 -2.33
C ARG A 289 -17.96 4.37 -2.21
N LEU A 290 -17.08 3.40 -2.02
CA LEU A 290 -15.65 3.68 -1.79
C LEU A 290 -14.79 3.37 -3.00
N GLY A 291 -15.33 2.68 -4.01
CA GLY A 291 -14.61 2.28 -5.21
C GLY A 291 -13.49 1.29 -4.89
N VAL A 292 -13.69 0.43 -3.88
CA VAL A 292 -12.70 -0.60 -3.54
C VAL A 292 -12.77 -1.71 -4.59
N LEU A 293 -11.66 -1.89 -5.30
CA LEU A 293 -11.47 -2.89 -6.32
C LEU A 293 -10.84 -4.14 -5.69
N VAL A 294 -11.44 -5.29 -5.99
CA VAL A 294 -10.90 -6.62 -5.69
C VAL A 294 -10.75 -7.41 -6.97
N ASN A 295 -9.86 -8.39 -6.96
CA ASN A 295 -9.71 -9.33 -8.08
C ASN A 295 -10.89 -10.31 -8.12
N SER A 296 -12.03 -9.82 -8.58
CA SER A 296 -13.20 -10.61 -8.95
C SER A 296 -13.18 -10.88 -10.45
N LYS A 297 -13.64 -12.06 -10.87
CA LYS A 297 -13.92 -12.28 -12.30
C LYS A 297 -15.19 -11.52 -12.71
N LYS A 298 -15.53 -11.56 -14.01
CA LYS A 298 -16.68 -10.90 -14.64
C LYS A 298 -17.97 -11.04 -13.81
N GLU A 299 -18.90 -10.10 -14.00
CA GLU A 299 -20.23 -10.14 -13.37
C GLU A 299 -20.82 -11.56 -13.41
N GLY A 300 -21.16 -12.09 -12.23
CA GLY A 300 -21.74 -13.42 -12.05
C GLY A 300 -20.79 -14.52 -11.57
N GLU A 301 -19.47 -14.32 -11.55
CA GLU A 301 -18.53 -15.29 -10.96
C GLU A 301 -18.19 -14.98 -9.49
N GLU A 302 -18.08 -16.03 -8.66
CA GLU A 302 -17.74 -15.90 -7.25
C GLU A 302 -16.30 -15.36 -7.08
N THR A 303 -16.13 -14.38 -6.19
CA THR A 303 -14.81 -13.84 -5.88
C THR A 303 -14.01 -14.88 -5.11
N LYS A 304 -12.78 -15.14 -5.56
CA LYS A 304 -11.92 -16.20 -5.02
C LYS A 304 -10.83 -15.59 -4.12
N MET A 305 -10.63 -16.16 -2.94
CA MET A 305 -9.43 -15.90 -2.13
C MET A 305 -8.18 -16.53 -2.74
N ASP A 306 -7.01 -16.05 -2.32
CA ASP A 306 -5.73 -16.72 -2.57
C ASP A 306 -5.39 -16.94 -4.05
N ARG A 307 -5.88 -16.05 -4.93
CA ARG A 307 -5.58 -16.10 -6.36
C ARG A 307 -4.09 -16.17 -6.65
N ASP A 308 -3.80 -16.67 -7.84
CA ASP A 308 -2.44 -16.68 -8.35
C ASP A 308 -1.88 -15.25 -8.39
N PHE A 309 -0.59 -15.12 -8.10
CA PHE A 309 0.04 -13.80 -8.03
C PHE A 309 0.18 -13.16 -9.42
N GLY A 310 0.36 -13.95 -10.47
CA GLY A 310 0.35 -13.49 -11.86
C GLY A 310 -1.02 -12.93 -12.26
N GLU A 311 -2.10 -13.65 -11.95
CA GLU A 311 -3.49 -13.16 -12.13
C GLU A 311 -3.73 -11.86 -11.35
N THR A 312 -3.15 -11.74 -10.16
CA THR A 312 -3.27 -10.55 -9.31
C THR A 312 -2.54 -9.35 -9.90
N LEU A 313 -1.32 -9.54 -10.42
CA LEU A 313 -0.56 -8.48 -11.08
C LEU A 313 -1.28 -7.99 -12.34
N GLU A 314 -1.74 -8.92 -13.19
CA GLU A 314 -2.46 -8.59 -14.42
C GLU A 314 -3.72 -7.79 -14.12
N TRP A 315 -4.55 -8.27 -13.19
CA TRP A 315 -5.75 -7.55 -12.73
C TRP A 315 -5.45 -6.15 -12.21
N ALA A 316 -4.40 -6.00 -11.40
CA ALA A 316 -4.03 -4.71 -10.83
C ALA A 316 -3.61 -3.71 -11.93
N VAL A 317 -2.79 -4.14 -12.88
CA VAL A 317 -2.35 -3.31 -14.01
C VAL A 317 -3.54 -2.87 -14.86
N GLU A 318 -4.41 -3.80 -15.24
CA GLU A 318 -5.60 -3.48 -16.04
C GLU A 318 -6.57 -2.56 -15.30
N SER A 319 -6.75 -2.77 -14.00
CA SER A 319 -7.59 -1.92 -13.17
C SER A 319 -7.03 -0.51 -13.05
N ILE A 320 -5.72 -0.35 -12.87
CA ILE A 320 -5.08 0.96 -12.79
C ILE A 320 -5.21 1.69 -14.13
N MET A 321 -4.93 1.03 -15.26
CA MET A 321 -5.08 1.64 -16.59
C MET A 321 -6.52 2.12 -16.83
N ARG A 322 -7.51 1.27 -16.57
CA ARG A 322 -8.94 1.60 -16.72
C ARG A 322 -9.35 2.77 -15.82
N GLU A 323 -8.99 2.73 -14.53
CA GLU A 323 -9.36 3.80 -13.60
C GLU A 323 -8.66 5.12 -13.91
N LEU A 324 -7.41 5.09 -14.39
CA LEU A 324 -6.72 6.29 -14.85
C LEU A 324 -7.45 6.92 -16.05
N GLU A 325 -7.88 6.12 -17.02
CA GLU A 325 -8.69 6.61 -18.14
C GLU A 325 -10.00 7.23 -17.66
N ARG A 326 -10.73 6.55 -16.77
CA ARG A 326 -11.99 7.04 -16.21
C ARG A 326 -11.81 8.33 -15.42
N LEU A 327 -10.78 8.40 -14.56
CA LEU A 327 -10.55 9.54 -13.66
C LEU A 327 -10.03 10.79 -14.39
N VAL A 328 -9.23 10.61 -15.44
CA VAL A 328 -8.52 11.71 -16.12
C VAL A 328 -9.19 12.12 -17.41
N LEU A 329 -9.70 11.17 -18.20
CA LEU A 329 -10.32 11.43 -19.51
C LEU A 329 -11.84 11.45 -19.45
N GLY A 330 -12.46 11.02 -18.35
CA GLY A 330 -13.92 11.06 -18.17
C GLY A 330 -14.67 10.10 -19.07
N LYS A 331 -14.04 9.03 -19.56
CA LYS A 331 -14.74 7.96 -20.29
C LYS A 331 -15.67 7.22 -19.32
N GLU A 332 -16.97 7.39 -19.47
CA GLU A 332 -17.99 6.47 -18.94
C GLU A 332 -18.16 5.29 -19.91
N GLU A 333 -18.60 4.15 -19.41
CA GLU A 333 -18.83 2.94 -20.22
C GLU A 333 -19.82 3.24 -21.35
N GLU A 334 -19.47 2.94 -22.60
CA GLU A 334 -20.43 2.93 -23.71
C GLU A 334 -21.38 1.75 -23.53
N ASP A 335 -22.43 1.91 -22.74
CA ASP A 335 -23.57 0.99 -22.72
C ASP A 335 -24.90 1.76 -22.90
N GLY A 336 -25.42 1.69 -24.13
CA GLY A 336 -26.86 1.71 -24.44
C GLY A 336 -27.68 2.98 -24.18
N GLN A 337 -27.96 3.73 -25.26
CA GLN A 337 -29.00 4.77 -25.36
C GLN A 337 -30.30 4.47 -24.59
N LYS A 338 -30.67 5.33 -23.60
CA LYS A 338 -32.06 5.69 -23.18
C LYS A 338 -32.03 6.65 -21.97
N GLU A 339 -31.73 7.95 -22.16
CA GLU A 339 -31.53 8.87 -21.00
C GLU A 339 -32.43 10.12 -20.91
N GLY A 340 -33.32 10.37 -21.87
CA GLY A 340 -34.13 11.61 -21.81
C GLY A 340 -35.20 11.67 -20.69
N GLU A 341 -35.66 10.52 -20.18
CA GLU A 341 -36.70 10.44 -19.15
C GLU A 341 -36.18 9.92 -17.80
N LYS A 342 -35.08 9.17 -17.82
CA LYS A 342 -34.47 8.54 -16.64
C LYS A 342 -33.78 9.56 -15.71
N GLU A 343 -33.14 10.58 -16.26
CA GLU A 343 -32.40 11.60 -15.50
C GLU A 343 -33.26 12.35 -14.45
N ARG A 344 -34.55 12.57 -14.73
CA ARG A 344 -35.46 13.27 -13.81
C ARG A 344 -36.00 12.40 -12.68
N GLU A 345 -36.11 11.10 -12.89
CA GLU A 345 -36.40 10.14 -11.82
C GLU A 345 -35.14 9.83 -11.01
N ASP A 346 -33.99 9.69 -11.68
CA ASP A 346 -32.68 9.45 -11.07
C ASP A 346 -32.27 10.59 -10.12
N GLU A 347 -32.58 11.85 -10.41
CA GLU A 347 -32.32 12.95 -9.46
C GLU A 347 -33.18 12.88 -8.19
N LYS A 348 -34.45 12.46 -8.33
CA LYS A 348 -35.35 12.29 -7.17
C LYS A 348 -34.98 11.05 -6.36
N GLU A 349 -34.54 9.99 -7.02
CA GLU A 349 -34.04 8.78 -6.40
C GLU A 349 -32.71 9.04 -5.70
N LYS A 350 -31.74 9.71 -6.33
CA LYS A 350 -30.48 10.13 -5.72
C LYS A 350 -30.69 11.02 -4.48
N LYS A 351 -31.74 11.85 -4.46
CA LYS A 351 -32.08 12.67 -3.28
C LYS A 351 -32.64 11.82 -2.13
N ARG A 352 -33.57 10.91 -2.42
CA ARG A 352 -34.13 9.97 -1.42
C ARG A 352 -33.06 9.00 -0.90
N GLU A 353 -32.16 8.59 -1.77
CA GLU A 353 -31.04 7.72 -1.44
C GLU A 353 -30.01 8.44 -0.55
N LYS A 354 -29.67 9.71 -0.83
CA LYS A 354 -28.84 10.53 0.08
C LYS A 354 -29.44 10.67 1.48
N GLU A 355 -30.76 10.86 1.58
CA GLU A 355 -31.46 10.93 2.87
C GLU A 355 -31.47 9.57 3.58
N ALA A 356 -31.70 8.47 2.86
CA ALA A 356 -31.59 7.11 3.39
C ALA A 356 -30.16 6.76 3.83
N ILE A 357 -29.14 7.23 3.11
CA ILE A 357 -27.71 7.06 3.44
C ILE A 357 -27.36 7.78 4.75
N ALA A 358 -27.85 9.00 4.96
CA ALA A 358 -27.64 9.72 6.21
C ALA A 358 -28.28 8.98 7.40
N LEU A 359 -29.50 8.47 7.21
CA LEU A 359 -30.21 7.67 8.22
C LEU A 359 -29.51 6.34 8.51
N ASN A 360 -29.02 5.64 7.48
CA ASN A 360 -28.35 4.36 7.65
C ASN A 360 -26.93 4.51 8.22
N SER A 361 -26.22 5.60 7.89
CA SER A 361 -24.94 5.99 8.52
C SER A 361 -25.12 6.27 10.01
N PHE A 362 -26.20 6.96 10.39
CA PHE A 362 -26.53 7.19 11.79
C PHE A 362 -26.91 5.89 12.52
N ALA A 363 -27.67 5.01 11.87
CA ALA A 363 -28.02 3.69 12.41
C ALA A 363 -26.80 2.79 12.58
N MET A 364 -25.88 2.78 11.61
CA MET A 364 -24.58 2.08 11.68
C MET A 364 -23.72 2.59 12.83
N LYS A 365 -23.58 3.91 12.98
CA LYS A 365 -22.86 4.52 14.13
C LYS A 365 -23.46 4.07 15.46
N LYS A 366 -24.79 4.00 15.57
CA LYS A 366 -25.47 3.48 16.77
C LYS A 366 -25.20 2.00 17.01
N LYS A 367 -25.32 1.15 15.98
CA LYS A 367 -25.05 -0.30 16.09
C LYS A 367 -23.60 -0.58 16.45
N TRP A 368 -22.65 0.11 15.82
CA TRP A 368 -21.22 -0.03 16.12
C TRP A 368 -20.91 0.43 17.55
N ALA A 369 -21.44 1.57 17.98
CA ALA A 369 -21.29 2.04 19.37
C ALA A 369 -21.90 1.06 20.39
N ALA A 370 -23.03 0.42 20.05
CA ALA A 370 -23.63 -0.62 20.88
C ALA A 370 -22.74 -1.87 20.97
N GLY A 371 -22.20 -2.34 19.85
CA GLY A 371 -21.28 -3.49 19.82
C GLY A 371 -19.95 -3.22 20.54
N GLN A 372 -19.44 -1.98 20.50
CA GLN A 372 -18.28 -1.57 21.29
C GLN A 372 -18.57 -1.58 22.79
N ARG A 373 -19.75 -1.10 23.21
CA ARG A 373 -20.16 -1.18 24.62
C ARG A 373 -20.29 -2.61 25.11
N GLU A 374 -20.85 -3.50 24.29
CA GLU A 374 -20.97 -4.91 24.65
C GLU A 374 -19.60 -5.59 24.78
N ARG A 375 -18.67 -5.30 23.85
CA ARG A 375 -17.28 -5.78 23.93
C ARG A 375 -16.58 -5.28 25.21
N ASN A 376 -16.63 -3.98 25.49
CA ASN A 376 -16.04 -3.40 26.70
C ASN A 376 -16.65 -4.01 27.98
N ALA A 377 -17.96 -4.30 27.97
CA ALA A 377 -18.61 -4.96 29.09
C ALA A 377 -18.14 -6.41 29.28
N ARG A 378 -17.93 -7.16 28.19
CA ARG A 378 -17.37 -8.52 28.25
C ARG A 378 -15.93 -8.52 28.76
N GLU A 379 -15.09 -7.61 28.28
CA GLU A 379 -13.72 -7.45 28.79
C GLU A 379 -13.67 -7.13 30.28
N LEU A 380 -14.58 -6.26 30.76
CA LEU A 380 -14.68 -5.93 32.18
C LEU A 380 -15.08 -7.15 33.03
N LEU A 381 -15.97 -8.00 32.52
CA LEU A 381 -16.39 -9.23 33.20
C LEU A 381 -15.26 -10.25 33.25
N ILE A 382 -14.51 -10.41 32.16
CA ILE A 382 -13.33 -11.28 32.11
C ILE A 382 -12.31 -10.81 33.16
N LYS A 383 -11.99 -9.51 33.18
CA LYS A 383 -11.04 -8.94 34.12
C LYS A 383 -11.45 -9.12 35.58
N LYS A 384 -12.74 -8.96 35.89
CA LYS A 384 -13.29 -9.25 37.23
C LYS A 384 -13.20 -10.72 37.62
N ALA A 385 -13.43 -11.63 36.66
CA ALA A 385 -13.31 -13.06 36.91
C ALA A 385 -11.85 -13.45 37.20
N GLU A 386 -10.89 -12.88 36.47
CA GLU A 386 -9.46 -13.08 36.69
C GLU A 386 -9.00 -12.54 38.06
N GLU A 387 -9.48 -11.36 38.46
CA GLU A 387 -9.20 -10.77 39.79
C GLU A 387 -9.75 -11.64 40.94
N GLN A 388 -10.97 -12.18 40.79
CA GLN A 388 -11.55 -13.12 41.76
C GLN A 388 -10.76 -14.43 41.85
N GLN A 389 -10.28 -14.93 40.71
CA GLN A 389 -9.48 -16.14 40.67
C GLN A 389 -8.11 -15.95 41.36
N GLN A 390 -7.49 -14.78 41.18
CA GLN A 390 -6.25 -14.42 41.89
C GLN A 390 -6.45 -14.22 43.40
N GLN A 391 -7.61 -13.71 43.82
CA GLN A 391 -7.94 -13.59 45.26
C GLN A 391 -8.21 -14.93 45.92
N GLN A 392 -8.68 -15.94 45.19
CA GLN A 392 -8.88 -17.30 45.72
C GLN A 392 -7.58 -18.13 45.77
N GLN A 393 -6.52 -17.69 45.09
CA GLN A 393 -5.20 -18.32 45.08
C GLN A 393 -4.20 -17.69 46.07
N LYS A 394 -4.60 -16.61 46.77
CA LYS A 394 -3.87 -16.00 47.89
C LYS A 394 -4.56 -16.37 49.20
#